data_AF-A0A6I3KPL1-F1
#
_entry.id   AF-A0A6I3KPL1-F1
#
_cell.length_a   1.000
_cell.length_b   1.000
_cell.length_c   1.000
_cell.angle_alpha   90.00
_cell.angle_beta   90.00
_cell.angle_gamma   90.00
#
_symmetry.space_group_name_H-M   'P 1'
#
loop_
_entity.id
_entity.type
_entity.pdbx_description
1 polymer ?
#
loop_
_entity_poly.entity_id
_entity_poly.type
_entity_poly.pdbx_seq_one_letter_code
_entity_poly.pdbx_strand_id
1 'polypeptide(L)'
;MHLSSANELVEARQVSDRDLLAAHVGGAPYAFAELLRRHRDHLWQTALRASYSPEDAADSLQDALLSAHRGAAAFRGDAEVRSWLHRIVVNACLDRIRRNKLRRTEPLPEDTADEPRCPRDDFAALEATLLVDAALFTLPADQRTALVAVELEGYSVADAAALLGIPEGTVKSRCARGRRRLEAHLRELHTATP
;
A
#
# COMPACT_ATOMS: atom_id res chain seq x y z
N MET A 1 14.39 13.41 -46.50
CA MET A 1 15.49 12.79 -45.74
C MET A 1 15.77 13.56 -44.43
N HIS A 2 14.75 13.85 -43.61
CA HIS A 2 14.94 14.58 -42.33
C HIS A 2 13.95 14.20 -41.22
N LEU A 3 13.13 13.15 -41.43
CA LEU A 3 12.17 12.67 -40.43
C LEU A 3 12.75 11.62 -39.47
N SER A 4 14.02 11.22 -39.64
CA SER A 4 14.68 10.22 -38.79
C SER A 4 15.18 10.80 -37.46
N SER A 5 15.69 12.05 -37.44
CA SER A 5 16.25 12.66 -36.22
C SER A 5 15.19 13.10 -35.19
N ALA A 6 13.93 13.26 -35.58
CA ALA A 6 12.86 13.57 -34.64
C ALA A 6 12.40 12.31 -33.86
N ASN A 7 12.61 11.12 -34.41
CA ASN A 7 12.27 9.85 -33.76
C ASN A 7 13.39 9.37 -32.81
N GLU A 8 14.64 9.81 -33.01
CA GLU A 8 15.79 9.50 -32.15
C GLU A 8 15.80 10.31 -30.84
N LEU A 9 15.02 11.40 -30.74
CA LEU A 9 14.92 12.23 -29.53
C LEU A 9 13.69 11.90 -28.66
N VAL A 10 12.72 11.16 -29.20
CA VAL A 10 11.52 10.72 -28.46
C VAL A 10 11.77 9.44 -27.66
N GLU A 11 12.89 8.76 -27.91
CA GLU A 11 13.55 7.86 -26.94
C GLU A 11 14.28 8.64 -25.84
N ALA A 12 13.74 9.78 -25.40
CA ALA A 12 14.09 10.36 -24.12
C ALA A 12 13.79 9.30 -23.05
N ARG A 13 14.82 8.49 -22.73
CA ARG A 13 14.84 7.50 -21.66
C ARG A 13 13.94 7.98 -20.54
N GLN A 14 12.78 7.36 -20.37
CA GLN A 14 11.99 7.60 -19.17
C GLN A 14 12.92 7.32 -18.00
N VAL A 15 13.30 8.38 -17.28
CA VAL A 15 14.24 8.30 -16.15
C VAL A 15 13.68 7.26 -15.19
N SER A 16 14.42 6.19 -14.93
CA SER A 16 13.92 5.08 -14.12
C SER A 16 13.69 5.55 -12.68
N ASP A 17 12.87 4.83 -11.93
CA ASP A 17 12.65 5.17 -10.52
C ASP A 17 13.94 5.09 -9.70
N ARG A 18 14.86 4.20 -10.09
CA ARG A 18 16.19 4.10 -9.49
C ARG A 18 17.03 5.34 -9.78
N ASP A 19 16.98 5.84 -11.00
CA ASP A 19 17.71 7.05 -11.39
C ASP A 19 17.13 8.29 -10.70
N LEU A 20 15.80 8.39 -10.56
CA LEU A 20 15.15 9.45 -9.79
C LEU A 20 15.55 9.40 -8.31
N LEU A 21 15.60 8.21 -7.72
CA LEU A 21 16.01 8.05 -6.33
C LEU A 21 17.51 8.41 -6.14
N ALA A 22 18.37 8.00 -7.08
CA ALA A 22 19.78 8.37 -7.07
C ALA A 22 19.99 9.88 -7.26
N ALA A 23 19.24 10.52 -8.16
CA ALA A 23 19.27 11.96 -8.36
C ALA A 23 18.80 12.73 -7.11
N HIS A 24 17.78 12.23 -6.41
CA HIS A 24 17.35 12.78 -5.12
C HIS A 24 18.48 12.71 -4.07
N VAL A 25 19.15 11.56 -3.95
CA VAL A 25 20.31 11.40 -3.07
C VAL A 25 21.45 12.35 -3.47
N GLY A 26 21.61 12.60 -4.78
CA GLY A 26 22.54 13.59 -5.33
C GLY A 26 22.11 15.05 -5.17
N GLY A 27 20.97 15.34 -4.53
CA GLY A 27 20.50 16.69 -4.22
C GLY A 27 19.62 17.34 -5.31
N ALA A 28 19.14 16.59 -6.30
CA ALA A 28 18.25 17.12 -7.32
C ALA A 28 16.86 17.46 -6.71
N PRO A 29 16.43 18.75 -6.73
CA PRO A 29 15.32 19.24 -5.90
C PRO A 29 13.94 18.68 -6.24
N TYR A 30 13.75 18.09 -7.43
CA TYR A 30 12.46 17.57 -7.90
C TYR A 30 12.44 16.07 -8.17
N ALA A 31 13.57 15.37 -8.03
CA ALA A 31 13.66 13.97 -8.42
C ALA A 31 12.77 13.07 -7.53
N PHE A 32 12.73 13.35 -6.23
CA PHE A 32 11.83 12.65 -5.31
C PHE A 32 10.35 12.99 -5.54
N ALA A 33 10.04 14.26 -5.83
CA ALA A 33 8.67 14.68 -6.11
C ALA A 33 8.10 13.97 -7.35
N GLU A 34 8.91 13.84 -8.40
CA GLU A 34 8.53 13.09 -9.61
C GLU A 34 8.35 11.60 -9.32
N LEU A 35 9.25 10.99 -8.53
CA LEU A 35 9.09 9.61 -8.08
C LEU A 35 7.76 9.41 -7.33
N LEU A 36 7.45 10.30 -6.38
CA LEU A 36 6.19 10.22 -5.63
C LEU A 36 4.96 10.46 -6.51
N ARG A 37 5.04 11.37 -7.48
CA ARG A 37 3.92 11.64 -8.41
C ARG A 37 3.53 10.38 -9.18
N ARG A 38 4.52 9.58 -9.61
CA ARG A 38 4.31 8.31 -10.32
C ARG A 38 3.62 7.26 -9.45
N HIS A 39 4.01 7.17 -8.18
CA HIS A 39 3.56 6.09 -7.28
C HIS A 39 2.42 6.48 -6.33
N ARG A 40 1.99 7.75 -6.33
CA ARG A 40 1.05 8.30 -5.33
C ARG A 40 -0.17 7.43 -5.10
N ASP A 41 -0.86 7.01 -6.15
CA ASP A 41 -2.13 6.32 -6.00
C ASP A 41 -1.94 4.90 -5.52
N HIS A 42 -0.90 4.23 -5.98
CA HIS A 42 -0.57 2.91 -5.47
C HIS A 42 -0.19 2.95 -3.99
N LEU A 43 0.60 3.93 -3.56
CA LEU A 43 0.97 4.12 -2.15
C LEU A 43 -0.24 4.51 -1.30
N TRP A 44 -1.17 5.31 -1.84
CA TRP A 44 -2.42 5.65 -1.17
C TRP A 44 -3.33 4.44 -0.97
N GLN A 45 -3.54 3.63 -2.01
CA GLN A 45 -4.33 2.40 -1.89
C GLN A 45 -3.69 1.42 -0.90
N THR A 46 -2.36 1.29 -0.94
CA THR A 46 -1.61 0.49 0.03
C THR A 46 -1.88 0.95 1.46
N ALA A 47 -1.82 2.27 1.71
CA ALA A 47 -2.09 2.83 3.03
C ALA A 47 -3.54 2.56 3.48
N LEU A 48 -4.52 2.73 2.60
CA LEU A 48 -5.93 2.47 2.91
C LEU A 48 -6.19 1.00 3.24
N ARG A 49 -5.53 0.05 2.54
CA ARG A 49 -5.66 -1.38 2.83
C ARG A 49 -5.15 -1.71 4.24
N ALA A 50 -4.03 -1.12 4.63
CA ALA A 50 -3.32 -1.41 5.87
C ALA A 50 -3.83 -0.61 7.09
N SER A 51 -4.70 0.38 6.90
CA SER A 51 -5.21 1.27 7.95
C SER A 51 -6.68 0.98 8.32
N TYR A 52 -7.08 1.47 9.51
CA TYR A 52 -8.45 1.32 10.02
C TYR A 52 -9.38 2.41 9.51
N SER A 53 -8.87 3.63 9.30
CA SER A 53 -9.62 4.76 8.73
C SER A 53 -8.81 5.50 7.66
N PRO A 54 -9.47 6.31 6.81
CA PRO A 54 -8.80 7.18 5.83
C PRO A 54 -7.84 8.19 6.47
N GLU A 55 -8.15 8.71 7.65
CA GLU A 55 -7.28 9.64 8.39
C GLU A 55 -6.00 8.94 8.86
N ASP A 56 -6.13 7.72 9.40
CA ASP A 56 -4.98 6.90 9.76
C ASP A 56 -4.13 6.55 8.53
N ALA A 57 -4.75 6.32 7.37
CA ALA A 57 -4.04 6.11 6.10
C ALA A 57 -3.28 7.37 5.65
N ALA A 58 -3.92 8.55 5.68
CA ALA A 58 -3.32 9.80 5.25
C ALA A 58 -2.10 10.15 6.08
N ASP A 59 -2.23 10.06 7.41
CA ASP A 59 -1.13 10.32 8.30
C ASP A 59 -0.01 9.28 8.19
N SER A 60 -0.34 7.99 8.02
CA SER A 60 0.67 6.94 7.82
C SER A 60 1.43 7.14 6.53
N LEU A 61 0.73 7.52 5.46
CA LEU A 61 1.37 7.85 4.19
C LEU A 61 2.30 9.05 4.36
N GLN A 62 1.90 10.08 5.10
CA GLN A 62 2.78 11.21 5.39
C GLN A 62 4.05 10.79 6.15
N ASP A 63 3.90 10.02 7.23
CA ASP A 63 5.02 9.48 8.02
C ASP A 63 5.97 8.64 7.13
N ALA A 64 5.39 7.80 6.26
CA ALA A 64 6.10 6.98 5.30
C ALA A 64 6.88 7.79 4.27
N LEU A 65 6.28 8.83 3.70
CA LEU A 65 6.93 9.70 2.72
C LEU A 65 8.11 10.46 3.34
N LEU A 66 7.97 10.92 4.58
CA LEU A 66 9.06 11.54 5.34
C LEU A 66 10.19 10.54 5.62
N SER A 67 9.85 9.31 6.01
CA SER A 67 10.82 8.23 6.23
C SER A 67 11.56 7.88 4.94
N ALA A 68 10.85 7.71 3.82
CA ALA A 68 11.42 7.41 2.51
C ALA A 68 12.36 8.55 2.04
N HIS A 69 11.94 9.80 2.21
CA HIS A 69 12.76 10.96 1.85
C HIS A 69 14.10 10.97 2.62
N ARG A 70 14.06 10.71 3.94
CA ARG A 70 15.24 10.68 4.81
C ARG A 70 16.10 9.43 4.61
N GLY A 71 15.47 8.30 4.31
CA GLY A 71 16.08 6.99 4.16
C GLY A 71 16.53 6.65 2.74
N ALA A 72 16.32 7.53 1.76
CA ALA A 72 16.62 7.26 0.35
C ALA A 72 18.07 6.82 0.11
N ALA A 73 19.04 7.40 0.84
CA ALA A 73 20.45 7.03 0.73
C ALA A 73 20.75 5.60 1.24
N ALA A 74 19.88 5.02 2.07
CA ALA A 74 20.02 3.67 2.59
C ALA A 74 19.43 2.60 1.65
N PHE A 75 18.82 2.99 0.52
CA PHE A 75 18.29 2.06 -0.46
C PHE A 75 19.42 1.31 -1.17
N ARG A 76 19.49 0.00 -0.96
CA ARG A 76 20.57 -0.88 -1.47
C ARG A 76 20.38 -1.35 -2.91
N GLY A 77 19.17 -1.23 -3.46
CA GLY A 77 18.86 -1.73 -4.81
C GLY A 77 18.59 -3.24 -4.89
N ASP A 78 18.40 -3.91 -3.74
CA ASP A 78 18.09 -5.35 -3.65
C ASP A 78 16.64 -5.69 -4.08
N ALA A 79 15.80 -4.66 -4.26
CA ALA A 79 14.41 -4.74 -4.70
C ALA A 79 14.07 -3.54 -5.59
N GLU A 80 12.94 -3.57 -6.28
CA GLU A 80 12.42 -2.40 -7.00
C GLU A 80 12.11 -1.25 -6.03
N VAL A 81 12.30 0.00 -6.48
CA VAL A 81 12.00 1.20 -5.68
C VAL A 81 10.53 1.23 -5.25
N ARG A 82 9.62 0.80 -6.12
CA ARG A 82 8.20 0.65 -5.80
C ARG A 82 7.96 -0.30 -4.64
N SER A 83 8.58 -1.48 -4.66
CA SER A 83 8.48 -2.47 -3.57
C SER A 83 9.06 -1.94 -2.25
N TRP A 84 10.14 -1.18 -2.32
CA TRP A 84 10.72 -0.52 -1.15
C TRP A 84 9.78 0.55 -0.56
N LEU A 85 9.20 1.42 -1.39
CA LEU A 85 8.21 2.42 -0.96
C LEU A 85 6.96 1.76 -0.34
N HIS A 86 6.47 0.67 -0.96
CA HIS A 86 5.36 -0.11 -0.44
C HIS A 86 5.62 -0.58 1.00
N ARG A 87 6.78 -1.22 1.26
CA ARG A 87 7.14 -1.68 2.61
C ARG A 87 7.20 -0.55 3.63
N ILE A 88 7.71 0.63 3.24
CA ILE A 88 7.76 1.79 4.13
C ILE A 88 6.34 2.24 4.50
N VAL A 89 5.43 2.31 3.53
CA VAL A 89 4.03 2.69 3.77
C VAL A 89 3.33 1.69 4.69
N VAL A 90 3.44 0.39 4.41
CA VAL A 90 2.76 -0.62 5.24
C VAL A 90 3.31 -0.63 6.66
N ASN A 91 4.63 -0.53 6.83
CA ASN A 91 5.23 -0.43 8.16
C ASN A 91 4.73 0.81 8.92
N ALA A 92 4.60 1.96 8.26
CA ALA A 92 4.07 3.18 8.90
C ALA A 92 2.61 3.00 9.35
N CYS A 93 1.77 2.36 8.54
CA CYS A 93 0.38 2.03 8.89
C CYS A 93 0.31 1.13 10.13
N LEU A 94 1.09 0.05 10.12
CA LEU A 94 1.09 -0.92 11.21
C LEU A 94 1.67 -0.32 12.51
N ASP A 95 2.71 0.51 12.41
CA ASP A 95 3.25 1.27 13.53
C ASP A 95 2.24 2.25 14.11
N ARG A 96 1.45 2.91 13.27
CA ARG A 96 0.37 3.80 13.72
C ARG A 96 -0.73 3.03 14.44
N ILE A 97 -1.17 1.89 13.92
CA ILE A 97 -2.17 1.04 14.60
C ILE A 97 -1.68 0.66 16.00
N ARG A 98 -0.41 0.24 16.11
CA ARG A 98 0.22 -0.07 17.40
C ARG A 98 0.21 1.13 18.34
N ARG A 99 0.61 2.33 17.86
CA ARG A 99 0.63 3.58 18.65
C ARG A 99 -0.77 4.00 19.11
N ASN A 100 -1.77 3.94 18.23
CA ASN A 100 -3.14 4.35 18.53
C ASN A 100 -3.76 3.44 19.61
N LYS A 101 -3.45 2.14 19.59
CA LYS A 101 -3.91 1.21 20.63
C LYS A 101 -3.29 1.45 22.00
N LEU A 102 -1.98 1.74 22.06
CA LEU A 102 -1.32 2.10 23.32
C LEU A 102 -1.90 3.38 23.94
N ARG A 103 -2.47 4.28 23.12
CA ARG A 103 -3.12 5.52 23.56
C ARG A 103 -4.61 5.34 23.91
N ARG A 104 -5.27 4.32 23.37
CA ARG A 104 -6.72 4.04 23.49
C ARG A 104 -7.07 3.08 24.65
N THR A 105 -6.49 3.25 25.84
CA THR A 105 -6.81 2.41 27.01
C THR A 105 -8.25 2.60 27.57
N GLU A 106 -9.19 3.07 26.77
CA GLU A 106 -10.64 3.13 27.00
C GLU A 106 -11.36 2.66 25.71
N PRO A 107 -12.44 1.86 25.79
CA PRO A 107 -13.04 1.22 24.61
C PRO A 107 -13.78 2.24 23.75
N LEU A 108 -13.55 2.23 22.42
CA LEU A 108 -14.37 2.98 21.46
C LEU A 108 -15.24 2.06 20.58
N PRO A 109 -16.42 2.53 20.14
CA PRO A 109 -17.37 1.76 19.37
C PRO A 109 -16.89 1.50 17.92
N GLU A 110 -17.49 0.49 17.29
CA GLU A 110 -17.32 0.18 15.88
C GLU A 110 -17.95 1.28 15.02
N ASP A 111 -17.13 2.11 14.38
CA ASP A 111 -17.58 3.00 13.30
C ASP A 111 -17.17 2.42 11.95
N THR A 112 -18.16 2.23 11.08
CA THR A 112 -18.03 1.86 9.68
C THR A 112 -17.62 3.10 8.88
N ALA A 113 -16.38 3.13 8.38
CA ALA A 113 -15.91 4.19 7.49
C ALA A 113 -16.30 3.88 6.01
N ASP A 114 -16.96 4.85 5.36
CA ASP A 114 -17.36 4.81 3.96
C ASP A 114 -16.17 4.79 2.98
N GLU A 115 -16.32 4.05 1.87
CA GLU A 115 -15.34 3.88 0.80
C GLU A 115 -15.23 5.12 -0.12
N PRO A 116 -14.01 5.63 -0.40
CA PRO A 116 -13.80 6.54 -1.52
C PRO A 116 -13.41 5.77 -2.80
N ARG A 117 -14.18 5.93 -3.88
CA ARG A 117 -13.80 5.48 -5.24
C ARG A 117 -13.24 6.64 -6.05
N CYS A 118 -12.09 6.43 -6.68
CA CYS A 118 -11.51 7.35 -7.66
C CYS A 118 -10.99 6.57 -8.88
N PRO A 119 -11.11 7.10 -10.12
CA PRO A 119 -10.76 6.38 -11.35
C PRO A 119 -9.28 6.53 -11.73
N ARG A 120 -8.64 5.49 -12.30
CA ARG A 120 -7.32 5.63 -12.94
C ARG A 120 -7.05 4.59 -14.05
N ASP A 121 -6.25 5.02 -15.03
CA ASP A 121 -5.66 4.28 -16.16
C ASP A 121 -4.39 3.49 -15.80
N ASP A 122 -4.34 2.21 -16.22
CA ASP A 122 -3.24 1.44 -16.87
C ASP A 122 -3.64 -0.05 -16.93
N PHE A 123 -4.27 -0.46 -18.02
CA PHE A 123 -5.44 -1.35 -17.98
C PHE A 123 -5.26 -2.77 -17.40
N ALA A 124 -4.09 -3.43 -17.45
CA ALA A 124 -4.01 -4.88 -17.15
C ALA A 124 -3.44 -5.23 -15.77
N ALA A 125 -2.28 -4.68 -15.39
CA ALA A 125 -1.71 -4.86 -14.05
C ALA A 125 -2.47 -4.04 -12.99
N LEU A 126 -3.02 -2.89 -13.40
CA LEU A 126 -3.92 -2.10 -12.57
C LEU A 126 -5.23 -2.84 -12.35
N GLU A 127 -5.82 -3.50 -13.35
CA GLU A 127 -7.08 -4.22 -13.19
C GLU A 127 -6.95 -5.37 -12.17
N ALA A 128 -5.87 -6.16 -12.22
CA ALA A 128 -5.61 -7.16 -11.18
C ALA A 128 -5.39 -6.53 -9.79
N THR A 129 -4.66 -5.42 -9.72
CA THR A 129 -4.42 -4.71 -8.43
C THR A 129 -5.72 -4.10 -7.89
N LEU A 130 -6.56 -3.53 -8.75
CA LEU A 130 -7.86 -2.92 -8.46
C LEU A 130 -8.88 -3.97 -8.03
N LEU A 131 -8.86 -5.16 -8.61
CA LEU A 131 -9.72 -6.27 -8.20
C LEU A 131 -9.34 -6.74 -6.79
N VAL A 132 -8.04 -6.85 -6.50
CA VAL A 132 -7.57 -7.19 -5.14
C VAL A 132 -7.89 -6.06 -4.15
N ASP A 133 -7.73 -4.78 -4.55
CA ASP A 133 -8.18 -3.62 -3.78
C ASP A 133 -9.65 -3.75 -3.41
N ALA A 134 -10.51 -3.79 -4.43
CA ALA A 134 -11.95 -3.81 -4.26
C ALA A 134 -12.39 -4.99 -3.38
N ALA A 135 -11.83 -6.19 -3.62
CA ALA A 135 -12.13 -7.36 -2.81
C ALA A 135 -11.72 -7.17 -1.35
N LEU A 136 -10.53 -6.62 -1.07
CA LEU A 136 -10.08 -6.35 0.30
C LEU A 136 -10.95 -5.29 0.98
N PHE A 137 -11.43 -4.26 0.26
CA PHE A 137 -12.28 -3.22 0.83
C PHE A 137 -13.69 -3.70 1.19
N THR A 138 -14.17 -4.81 0.60
CA THR A 138 -15.40 -5.48 1.09
C THR A 138 -15.29 -6.04 2.51
N LEU A 139 -14.08 -6.18 3.04
CA LEU A 139 -13.84 -6.70 4.38
C LEU A 139 -13.89 -5.60 5.44
N PRO A 140 -14.39 -5.90 6.64
CA PRO A 140 -14.18 -5.03 7.79
C PRO A 140 -12.70 -4.76 8.01
N ALA A 141 -12.35 -3.54 8.40
CA ALA A 141 -10.97 -3.08 8.57
C ALA A 141 -10.11 -4.02 9.43
N ASP A 142 -10.69 -4.56 10.50
CA ASP A 142 -10.03 -5.52 11.40
C ASP A 142 -9.63 -6.84 10.72
N GLN A 143 -10.43 -7.32 9.76
CA GLN A 143 -10.15 -8.54 9.00
C GLN A 143 -9.16 -8.24 7.87
N ARG A 144 -9.36 -7.13 7.16
CA ARG A 144 -8.47 -6.65 6.10
C ARG A 144 -7.05 -6.47 6.63
N THR A 145 -6.88 -5.74 7.72
CA THR A 145 -5.56 -5.46 8.31
C THR A 145 -4.85 -6.73 8.76
N ALA A 146 -5.58 -7.68 9.36
CA ALA A 146 -4.99 -8.97 9.76
C ALA A 146 -4.50 -9.78 8.56
N LEU A 147 -5.25 -9.77 7.44
CA LEU A 147 -4.82 -10.39 6.19
C LEU A 147 -3.63 -9.68 5.56
N VAL A 148 -3.63 -8.34 5.53
CA VAL A 148 -2.49 -7.58 5.02
C VAL A 148 -1.22 -7.93 5.79
N ALA A 149 -1.27 -7.91 7.12
CA ALA A 149 -0.11 -8.23 7.95
C ALA A 149 0.41 -9.67 7.71
N VAL A 150 -0.47 -10.68 7.73
CA VAL A 150 -0.03 -12.08 7.68
C VAL A 150 0.24 -12.56 6.25
N GLU A 151 -0.69 -12.29 5.32
CA GLU A 151 -0.67 -12.91 3.99
C GLU A 151 0.05 -12.04 2.95
N LEU A 152 -0.01 -10.71 3.06
CA LEU A 152 0.65 -9.81 2.09
C LEU A 152 2.06 -9.41 2.57
N GLU A 153 2.21 -9.07 3.85
CA GLU A 153 3.50 -8.65 4.42
C GLU A 153 4.32 -9.81 4.99
N GLY A 154 3.71 -10.98 5.19
CA GLY A 154 4.39 -12.17 5.68
C GLY A 154 4.76 -12.14 7.18
N TYR A 155 4.12 -11.28 7.98
CA TYR A 155 4.29 -11.33 9.43
C TYR A 155 3.84 -12.68 9.97
N SER A 156 4.58 -13.22 10.94
CA SER A 156 4.10 -14.38 11.69
C SER A 156 2.82 -14.00 12.45
N VAL A 157 2.00 -15.00 12.81
CA VAL A 157 0.79 -14.74 13.59
C VAL A 157 1.11 -14.08 14.94
N ALA A 158 2.24 -14.46 15.56
CA ALA A 158 2.71 -13.87 16.81
C ALA A 158 3.11 -12.40 16.62
N ASP A 159 3.87 -12.09 15.57
CA ASP A 159 4.28 -10.71 15.28
C ASP A 159 3.07 -9.83 14.92
N ALA A 160 2.15 -10.35 14.11
CA ALA A 160 0.91 -9.67 13.78
C ALA A 160 0.03 -9.44 15.01
N ALA A 161 -0.04 -10.39 15.95
CA ALA A 161 -0.77 -10.25 17.21
C ALA A 161 -0.19 -9.14 18.08
N ALA A 162 1.14 -9.10 18.24
CA ALA A 162 1.84 -8.07 18.98
C ALA A 162 1.66 -6.68 18.33
N LEU A 163 1.79 -6.60 17.01
CA LEU A 163 1.67 -5.38 16.24
C LEU A 163 0.25 -4.80 16.29
N LEU A 164 -0.75 -5.67 16.11
CA LEU A 164 -2.15 -5.28 16.14
C LEU A 164 -2.71 -5.20 17.56
N GLY A 165 -1.95 -5.53 18.60
CA GLY A 165 -2.43 -5.50 19.99
C GLY A 165 -3.69 -6.35 20.22
N ILE A 166 -3.71 -7.57 19.69
CA ILE A 166 -4.82 -8.54 19.83
C ILE A 166 -4.27 -9.95 20.07
N PRO A 167 -5.03 -10.87 20.67
CA PRO A 167 -4.59 -12.26 20.84
C PRO A 167 -4.32 -12.96 19.49
N GLU A 168 -3.36 -13.88 19.46
CA GLU A 168 -3.06 -14.70 18.26
C GLU A 168 -4.30 -15.45 17.75
N GLY A 169 -5.14 -15.98 18.65
CA GLY A 169 -6.41 -16.62 18.29
C GLY A 169 -7.35 -15.66 17.54
N THR A 170 -7.33 -14.37 17.92
CA THR A 170 -8.09 -13.32 17.25
C THR A 170 -7.53 -13.05 15.84
N VAL A 171 -6.20 -12.96 15.68
CA VAL A 171 -5.55 -12.85 14.35
C VAL A 171 -5.98 -14.01 13.45
N LYS A 172 -5.80 -15.25 13.90
CA LYS A 172 -6.19 -16.46 13.15
C LYS A 172 -7.67 -16.42 12.76
N SER A 173 -8.54 -16.05 13.69
CA SER A 173 -9.99 -15.97 13.43
C SER A 173 -10.36 -14.86 12.44
N ARG A 174 -9.66 -13.72 12.48
CA ARG A 174 -9.85 -12.59 11.55
C ARG A 174 -9.38 -12.94 10.14
N CYS A 175 -8.19 -13.52 10.00
CA CYS A 175 -7.71 -14.02 8.71
C CYS A 175 -8.67 -15.09 8.13
N ALA A 176 -9.11 -16.06 8.94
CA ALA A 176 -10.04 -17.10 8.48
C ALA A 176 -11.41 -16.56 8.06
N ARG A 177 -11.95 -15.54 8.75
CA ARG A 177 -13.20 -14.87 8.34
C ARG A 177 -13.00 -14.03 7.07
N GLY A 178 -11.89 -13.29 7.00
CA GLY A 178 -11.54 -12.49 5.83
C GLY A 178 -11.39 -13.35 4.58
N ARG A 179 -10.62 -14.44 4.64
CA ARG A 179 -10.45 -15.39 3.52
C ARG A 179 -11.79 -15.95 3.02
N ARG A 180 -12.68 -16.37 3.92
CA ARG A 180 -14.01 -16.88 3.53
C ARG A 180 -14.87 -15.83 2.81
N ARG A 181 -14.79 -14.56 3.21
CA ARG A 181 -15.52 -13.47 2.56
C ARG A 181 -14.93 -13.13 1.20
N LEU A 182 -13.61 -13.07 1.07
CA LEU A 182 -12.93 -12.91 -0.21
C LEU A 182 -13.28 -14.04 -1.17
N GLU A 183 -13.25 -15.29 -0.69
CA GLU A 183 -13.60 -16.45 -1.51
C GLU A 183 -15.04 -16.37 -2.02
N ALA A 184 -16.00 -15.99 -1.17
CA ALA A 184 -17.39 -15.80 -1.60
C ALA A 184 -17.50 -14.70 -2.67
N HIS A 185 -16.88 -13.55 -2.44
CA HIS A 185 -16.92 -12.42 -3.36
C HIS A 185 -16.27 -12.71 -4.71
N LEU A 186 -15.10 -13.37 -4.71
CA LEU A 186 -14.40 -13.76 -5.94
C LEU A 186 -15.17 -14.82 -6.73
N ARG A 187 -15.86 -15.75 -6.06
CA ARG A 187 -16.75 -16.71 -6.73
C ARG A 187 -17.90 -16.02 -7.44
N GLU A 188 -18.54 -15.03 -6.80
CA GLU A 188 -19.62 -14.25 -7.41
C GLU A 188 -19.14 -13.52 -8.69
N LEU A 189 -17.97 -12.88 -8.63
CA LEU A 189 -17.36 -12.21 -9.79
C LEU A 189 -17.04 -13.19 -10.92
N HIS A 190 -16.55 -14.39 -10.61
CA HIS A 190 -16.25 -15.42 -11.61
C HIS A 190 -17.53 -16.00 -12.25
N THR A 191 -18.64 -16.07 -11.52
CA THR A 191 -19.94 -16.51 -12.08
C THR A 191 -20.66 -15.45 -12.91
N ALA A 192 -20.30 -14.17 -12.76
CA ALA A 192 -20.93 -13.05 -13.45
C ALA A 192 -20.30 -12.70 -14.82
N THR A 193 -19.22 -13.40 -15.22
CA THR A 193 -18.54 -13.18 -16.50
C THR A 193 -18.87 -14.33 -17.46
N PRO A 194 -19.69 -14.12 -18.52
CA PRO A 194 -20.01 -15.14 -19.52
C PRO A 194 -18.89 -15.42 -20.52
#